data_AF-A0A645I2L7-F1
#
_entry.id   AF-A0A645I2L7-F1
#
_cell.length_a   1.000
_cell.length_b   1.000
_cell.length_c   1.000
_cell.angle_alpha   90.00
_cell.angle_beta   90.00
_cell.angle_gamma   90.00
#
_symmetry.space_group_name_H-M   'P 1'
#
loop_
_entity.id
_entity.type
_entity.pdbx_description
1 polymer ?
#
loop_
_entity_poly.entity_id
_entity_poly.type
_entity_poly.pdbx_seq_one_letter_code
_entity_poly.pdbx_strand_id
1 'polypeptide(L)'
;MTHIQAIFQPTIGIGVLYLGIVSTAIAFFLWNKGLQMVDAARGGLYFFFQPISGTLLGWFILGEHVGITFWLGSILIFSGVLLAVKEN
;
A
#
# COMPACT_ATOMS: atom_id res chain seq x y z
N MET A 1 -25.87 -13.33 -17.33
CA MET A 1 -25.31 -14.58 -16.77
C MET A 1 -23.81 -14.79 -17.07
N THR A 2 -23.12 -13.82 -17.68
CA THR A 2 -21.70 -13.92 -18.08
C THR A 2 -20.68 -13.52 -16.99
N HIS A 3 -21.06 -12.73 -15.97
CA HIS A 3 -20.11 -12.20 -14.98
C HIS A 3 -19.69 -13.21 -13.88
N ILE A 4 -20.58 -14.10 -13.43
CA ILE A 4 -20.25 -15.09 -12.39
C ILE A 4 -19.35 -16.20 -12.95
N GLN A 5 -19.55 -16.57 -14.22
CA GLN A 5 -18.70 -17.56 -14.89
C GLN A 5 -17.25 -17.09 -15.02
N ALA A 6 -17.01 -15.77 -15.06
CA ALA A 6 -15.67 -15.21 -15.10
C ALA A 6 -14.85 -15.55 -13.83
N ILE A 7 -15.49 -15.71 -12.67
CA ILE A 7 -14.79 -16.04 -11.41
C ILE A 7 -14.19 -17.46 -11.46
N PHE A 8 -14.79 -18.37 -12.23
CA PHE A 8 -14.27 -19.72 -12.44
C PHE A 8 -13.08 -19.77 -13.41
N GLN A 9 -12.73 -18.67 -14.07
CA GLN A 9 -11.47 -18.59 -14.79
C GLN A 9 -10.32 -18.57 -13.77
N PRO A 10 -9.33 -19.47 -13.87
CA PRO A 10 -8.28 -19.61 -12.86
C PRO A 10 -7.54 -18.29 -12.56
N THR A 11 -7.29 -17.48 -13.59
CA THR A 11 -6.62 -16.18 -13.45
C THR A 11 -7.43 -15.19 -12.60
N ILE A 12 -8.73 -15.08 -12.87
CA ILE A 12 -9.63 -14.17 -12.14
C ILE A 12 -9.87 -14.70 -10.72
N GLY A 13 -10.16 -15.99 -10.58
CA GLY A 13 -10.38 -16.61 -9.27
C GLY A 13 -9.17 -16.46 -8.35
N ILE A 14 -7.95 -16.73 -8.84
CA ILE A 14 -6.71 -16.52 -8.09
C ILE A 14 -6.51 -15.04 -7.77
N GLY A 15 -6.76 -14.13 -8.71
CA GLY A 15 -6.68 -12.69 -8.48
C GLY A 15 -7.63 -12.21 -7.36
N VAL A 16 -8.87 -12.69 -7.37
CA VAL A 16 -9.87 -12.38 -6.33
C VAL A 16 -9.43 -12.92 -4.96
N LEU A 17 -8.95 -14.16 -4.91
CA LEU A 17 -8.44 -14.75 -3.66
C LEU A 17 -7.22 -13.99 -3.14
N TYR A 18 -6.30 -13.60 -4.03
CA TYR A 18 -5.15 -12.78 -3.66
C TYR A 18 -5.57 -11.43 -3.07
N LEU A 19 -6.50 -10.73 -3.72
CA LEU A 19 -7.02 -9.44 -3.24
C LEU A 19 -7.73 -9.58 -1.88
N GLY A 20 -8.57 -10.61 -1.71
CA GLY A 20 -9.30 -10.84 -0.46
C GLY A 20 -8.41 -11.27 0.70
N ILE A 21 -7.52 -12.25 0.47
CA ILE A 21 -6.71 -12.85 1.55
C ILE A 21 -5.48 -12.00 1.83
N VAL A 22 -4.66 -11.75 0.81
CA VAL A 22 -3.35 -11.09 0.99
C VAL A 22 -3.51 -9.59 1.09
N SER A 23 -4.11 -8.96 0.06
CA SER A 23 -4.20 -7.50 -0.01
C SER A 23 -5.18 -6.90 1.01
N THR A 24 -6.12 -7.70 1.52
CA THR A 24 -7.15 -7.22 2.46
C THR A 24 -6.97 -7.87 3.83
N ALA A 25 -7.33 -9.15 4.01
CA ALA A 25 -7.38 -9.74 5.36
C ALA A 25 -6.03 -9.70 6.09
N ILE A 26 -4.95 -10.15 5.45
CA ILE A 26 -3.60 -10.15 6.04
C ILE A 26 -3.08 -8.72 6.21
N ALA A 27 -3.20 -7.88 5.17
CA ALA A 27 -2.74 -6.50 5.22
C ALA A 27 -3.41 -5.70 6.35
N PHE A 28 -4.74 -5.77 6.48
CA PHE A 28 -5.48 -5.11 7.55
C PHE A 28 -5.18 -5.72 8.92
N PHE A 29 -5.00 -7.04 9.02
CA PHE A 29 -4.59 -7.66 10.29
C PHE A 29 -3.23 -7.13 10.76
N LEU A 30 -2.23 -7.12 9.87
CA LEU A 30 -0.89 -6.60 10.17
C LEU A 30 -0.92 -5.10 10.49
N TRP A 31 -1.73 -4.32 9.75
CA TRP A 31 -1.93 -2.91 10.00
C TRP A 31 -2.49 -2.66 11.41
N ASN A 32 -3.59 -3.32 11.76
CA ASN A 32 -4.21 -3.18 13.08
C ASN A 32 -3.26 -3.62 14.20
N LYS A 33 -2.50 -4.70 13.98
CA LYS A 33 -1.49 -5.15 14.95
C LYS A 33 -0.35 -4.14 15.09
N GLY A 34 0.12 -3.56 13.97
CA GLY A 34 1.14 -2.52 13.97
C GLY A 34 0.67 -1.27 14.72
N LEU A 35 -0.58 -0.85 14.52
CA LEU A 35 -1.18 0.27 15.24
C LEU A 35 -1.27 0.05 16.76
N GLN A 36 -1.36 -1.21 17.23
CA GLN A 36 -1.29 -1.50 18.66
C GLN A 36 0.12 -1.33 19.24
N MET A 37 1.15 -1.28 18.39
CA MET A 37 2.56 -1.20 18.79
C MET A 37 3.15 0.21 18.65
N VAL A 38 2.41 1.18 18.13
CA VAL A 38 2.86 2.56 17.93
C VAL A 38 1.84 3.55 18.47
N ASP A 39 2.30 4.73 18.89
CA ASP A 39 1.40 5.81 19.28
C ASP A 39 0.52 6.24 18.11
N ALA A 40 -0.72 6.64 18.40
CA ALA A 40 -1.72 7.00 17.38
C ALA A 40 -1.21 8.08 16.40
N ALA A 41 -0.45 9.07 16.90
CA ALA A 41 0.15 10.12 16.09
C ALA A 41 1.20 9.57 15.10
N ARG A 42 2.00 8.57 15.51
CA ARG A 42 3.02 7.94 14.67
C ARG A 42 2.40 6.93 13.71
N GLY A 43 1.34 6.23 14.13
CA GLY A 43 0.58 5.31 13.30
C GLY A 43 0.07 5.96 12.01
N GLY A 44 -0.49 7.17 12.10
CA GLY A 44 -0.98 7.92 10.95
C GLY A 44 0.09 8.25 9.91
N LEU A 45 1.35 8.48 10.32
CA LEU A 45 2.44 8.83 9.42
C LEU A 45 2.81 7.69 8.46
N TYR A 46 2.59 6.43 8.86
CA TYR A 46 2.87 5.27 8.01
C TYR A 46 1.96 5.20 6.78
N PHE A 47 0.77 5.83 6.78
CA PHE A 47 -0.07 5.91 5.58
C PHE A 47 0.63 6.61 4.42
N PHE A 48 1.48 7.60 4.70
CA PHE A 48 2.22 8.29 3.65
C PHE A 48 3.28 7.42 2.97
N PHE A 49 3.62 6.26 3.55
CA PHE A 49 4.53 5.29 2.94
C PHE A 49 3.85 4.40 1.88
N GLN A 50 2.52 4.33 1.88
CA GLN A 50 1.73 3.53 0.95
C GLN A 50 1.97 3.91 -0.54
N PRO A 51 1.91 5.19 -0.97
CA PRO A 51 2.19 5.55 -2.37
C PRO A 51 3.62 5.21 -2.78
N ILE A 52 4.60 5.40 -1.89
CA ILE A 52 6.01 5.06 -2.17
C ILE A 52 6.14 3.56 -2.41
N SER A 53 5.61 2.74 -1.50
CA SER A 53 5.66 1.28 -1.60
C SER A 53 4.94 0.77 -2.85
N GLY A 54 3.75 1.30 -3.12
CA GLY A 54 2.94 0.92 -4.29
C GLY A 54 3.65 1.23 -5.61
N THR A 55 4.18 2.44 -5.76
CA THR A 55 4.91 2.82 -6.98
C THR A 55 6.21 2.04 -7.15
N LEU A 56 6.96 1.78 -6.07
CA LEU A 56 8.18 0.98 -6.17
C LEU A 56 7.89 -0.46 -6.58
N LEU A 57 6.82 -1.07 -6.05
CA LEU A 57 6.39 -2.41 -6.45
C LEU A 57 5.83 -2.43 -7.87
N GLY A 58 5.08 -1.40 -8.28
CA GLY A 58 4.60 -1.26 -9.67
C GLY A 58 5.76 -1.12 -10.67
N TRP A 59 6.75 -0.30 -10.35
CA TRP A 59 7.97 -0.20 -11.14
C TRP A 59 8.74 -1.51 -11.19
N PHE A 60 8.94 -2.18 -10.05
CA PHE A 60 9.78 -3.38 -9.96
C PHE A 60 9.10 -4.64 -10.54
N ILE A 61 7.81 -4.84 -10.26
CA ILE A 61 7.07 -6.07 -10.63
C ILE A 61 6.34 -5.90 -11.96
N LEU A 62 5.75 -4.73 -12.22
CA LEU A 62 4.94 -4.46 -13.41
C LEU A 62 5.72 -3.69 -14.50
N GLY A 63 6.91 -3.18 -14.20
CA GLY A 63 7.73 -2.42 -15.14
C GLY A 63 7.21 -1.01 -15.42
N GLU A 64 6.40 -0.44 -14.51
CA GLU A 64 5.82 0.90 -14.68
C GLU A 64 6.89 2.00 -14.67
N HIS A 65 6.76 3.01 -15.53
CA HIS A 65 7.73 4.11 -15.57
C HIS A 65 7.52 5.10 -14.41
N VAL A 66 8.56 5.33 -13.62
CA VAL A 66 8.54 6.28 -12.50
C VAL A 66 9.01 7.66 -12.96
N GLY A 67 8.06 8.58 -13.07
CA GLY A 67 8.33 9.96 -13.46
C GLY A 67 8.96 10.82 -12.35
N ILE A 68 9.50 11.98 -12.74
CA ILE A 68 10.14 12.93 -11.82
C ILE A 68 9.19 13.45 -10.72
N THR A 69 7.90 13.56 -11.03
CA THR A 69 6.87 14.03 -10.09
C THR A 69 6.71 13.10 -8.90
N PHE A 70 6.89 11.79 -9.08
CA PHE A 70 6.87 10.82 -7.99
C PHE A 70 8.01 11.07 -7.01
N TRP A 71 9.22 11.34 -7.52
CA TRP A 71 10.38 11.62 -6.67
C TRP A 71 10.21 12.91 -5.88
N LEU A 72 9.67 13.96 -6.50
CA LEU A 72 9.34 15.21 -5.79
C LEU A 72 8.28 14.98 -4.70
N GLY A 73 7.22 14.23 -5.00
CA GLY A 73 6.22 13.86 -4.01
C GLY A 73 6.78 13.01 -2.87
N SER A 74 7.68 12.06 -3.19
CA SER A 74 8.35 11.22 -2.19
C SER A 74 9.22 12.05 -1.25
N ILE A 75 10.00 13.00 -1.77
CA ILE A 75 10.80 13.93 -0.96
C ILE A 75 9.89 14.76 -0.03
N LEU A 76 8.75 15.23 -0.54
CA LEU A 76 7.78 16.00 0.25
C LEU A 76 7.18 15.16 1.38
N ILE A 77 6.81 13.90 1.10
CA ILE A 77 6.33 12.95 2.10
C ILE A 77 7.38 12.72 3.19
N PHE A 78 8.62 12.38 2.83
CA PHE A 78 9.68 12.14 3.81
C PHE A 78 9.95 13.38 4.66
N SER A 79 9.98 14.56 4.05
CA SER A 79 10.18 15.83 4.76
C SER A 79 9.05 16.09 5.76
N GLY A 80 7.79 15.90 5.36
CA GLY A 80 6.63 16.07 6.23
C GLY A 80 6.62 15.09 7.40
N VAL A 81 6.94 13.82 7.15
CA VAL A 81 7.05 12.79 8.20
C VAL A 81 8.18 13.12 9.18
N LEU A 82 9.37 13.52 8.70
CA LEU A 82 10.49 13.89 9.56
C LEU A 82 10.17 15.09 10.45
N LEU A 83 9.49 16.10 9.92
CA LEU A 83 9.04 17.26 10.70
C LEU A 83 8.03 16.84 11.79
N ALA A 84 7.02 16.06 11.41
CA ALA A 84 5.99 15.59 12.35
C ALA A 84 6.54 14.69 13.47
N VAL A 85 7.57 13.88 13.17
CA VAL A 85 8.27 13.07 14.18
C VAL A 85 9.10 13.94 15.12
N LYS A 86 9.71 15.02 14.63
CA LYS A 86 10.55 15.92 15.45
C LYS A 86 9.73 16.77 16.44
N GLU A 87 8.47 17.06 16.12
CA GLU A 87 7.59 17.92 16.90
C GLU A 87 6.82 17.18 18.03
N ASN A 88 6.97 15.84 18.11
CA ASN A 88 6.47 14.99 19.19
C ASN A 88 7.61 14.48 20.09
#